data_AF-A0A8J3THH6-F1
#
_entry.id   AF-A0A8J3THH6-F1
#
_cell.length_a   1.000
_cell.length_b   1.000
_cell.length_c   1.000
_cell.angle_alpha   90.00
_cell.angle_beta   90.00
_cell.angle_gamma   90.00
#
_symmetry.space_group_name_H-M   'P 1'
#
loop_
_entity.id
_entity.type
_entity.pdbx_description
1 polymer ?
#
loop_
_entity_poly.entity_id
_entity_poly.type
_entity_poly.pdbx_seq_one_letter_code
_entity_poly.pdbx_strand_id
1 'polypeptide(L)'
;MSAHLARRVLAELIGTALLVFFGAGSVVAAIIAGDGRLDYAGLGVIGLSFGLVIAIVWYAFSRTSGAHINPAVSIALASVRRFPWRDVPAYVVAQLVGAVLGALLIVAVYGRRATEIGGLGLTAMSPGAGYVKGVVAEALGTFLLLLAYLSLAVDRRAPPGSAGPAGFVIGFAVSAGMFVLGPITGGSLNPARTFGPYVVNSLFDGLTPWREFWVYVVGPVLGGVLAALGYVVVARRVREVPEEAPEGAEGAEGASEGRQVPPEDRPDRDGPDRDSSDRDSPVEHPRGDDGRG
;
A
#
# COMPACT_ATOMS: atom_id res chain seq x y z
N MET A 1 7.73 -23.14 10.69
CA MET A 1 7.24 -21.76 10.39
C MET A 1 6.22 -21.38 11.46
N SER A 2 6.32 -20.21 12.10
CA SER A 2 5.30 -19.80 13.09
C SER A 2 3.94 -19.58 12.41
N ALA A 3 2.83 -19.81 13.12
CA ALA A 3 1.48 -19.58 12.58
C ALA A 3 1.29 -18.15 12.04
N HIS A 4 1.96 -17.17 12.66
CA HIS A 4 1.99 -15.79 12.20
C HIS A 4 2.73 -15.60 10.87
N LEU A 5 3.88 -16.25 10.67
CA LEU A 5 4.60 -16.19 9.38
C LEU A 5 3.84 -16.91 8.26
N ALA A 6 3.17 -18.04 8.57
CA ALA A 6 2.34 -18.77 7.60
C ALA A 6 1.24 -17.88 6.99
N ARG A 7 0.49 -17.16 7.85
CA ARG A 7 -0.56 -16.23 7.40
C ARG A 7 -0.02 -15.11 6.53
N ARG A 8 1.16 -14.56 6.87
CA ARG A 8 1.83 -13.53 6.08
C ARG A 8 2.24 -14.03 4.69
N VAL A 9 2.85 -15.21 4.64
CA VAL A 9 3.26 -15.87 3.39
C VAL A 9 2.04 -16.15 2.50
N LEU A 10 0.92 -16.62 3.07
CA LEU A 10 -0.30 -16.84 2.31
C LEU A 10 -0.89 -15.53 1.76
N ALA A 11 -0.88 -14.46 2.55
CA ALA A 11 -1.34 -13.15 2.09
C ALA A 11 -0.47 -12.60 0.95
N GLU A 12 0.85 -12.78 1.01
CA GLU A 12 1.77 -12.41 -0.09
C GLU A 12 1.54 -13.24 -1.35
N LEU A 13 1.31 -14.55 -1.20
CA LEU A 13 0.99 -15.44 -2.32
C LEU A 13 -0.31 -15.01 -3.02
N ILE A 14 -1.39 -14.84 -2.25
CA ILE A 14 -2.71 -14.44 -2.80
C ILE A 14 -2.63 -13.04 -3.40
N GLY A 15 -2.03 -12.09 -2.68
CA GLY A 15 -1.89 -10.71 -3.15
C GLY A 15 -1.10 -10.61 -4.45
N THR A 16 -0.01 -11.37 -4.58
CA THR A 16 0.80 -11.36 -5.81
C THR A 16 0.09 -12.09 -6.97
N ALA A 17 -0.69 -13.13 -6.68
CA ALA A 17 -1.53 -13.79 -7.69
C ALA A 17 -2.59 -12.83 -8.25
N LEU A 18 -3.27 -12.07 -7.37
CA LEU A 18 -4.24 -11.05 -7.78
C LEU A 18 -3.58 -9.93 -8.58
N LEU A 19 -2.41 -9.45 -8.13
CA LEU A 19 -1.61 -8.45 -8.85
C LEU A 19 -1.32 -8.88 -10.29
N VAL A 20 -0.82 -10.10 -10.49
CA VAL A 20 -0.49 -10.59 -11.83
C VAL A 20 -1.75 -10.85 -12.64
N PHE A 21 -2.77 -11.49 -12.06
CA PHE A 21 -4.00 -11.80 -12.77
C PHE A 21 -4.70 -10.54 -13.29
N PHE A 22 -4.99 -9.56 -12.43
CA PHE A 22 -5.69 -8.34 -12.87
C PHE A 22 -4.76 -7.37 -13.60
N GLY A 23 -3.53 -7.18 -13.10
CA GLY A 23 -2.56 -6.28 -13.72
C GLY A 23 -2.09 -6.80 -15.07
N ALA A 24 -1.35 -7.90 -15.11
CA ALA A 24 -0.82 -8.42 -16.38
C ALA A 24 -1.95 -8.95 -17.28
N GLY A 25 -3.03 -9.50 -16.71
CA GLY A 25 -4.22 -9.88 -17.48
C GLY A 25 -4.92 -8.70 -18.15
N SER A 26 -4.86 -7.48 -17.59
CA SER A 26 -5.38 -6.28 -18.28
C SER A 26 -4.64 -5.98 -19.59
N VAL A 27 -3.35 -6.33 -19.68
CA VAL A 27 -2.57 -6.22 -20.92
C VAL A 27 -3.12 -7.19 -21.96
N VAL A 28 -3.33 -8.45 -21.58
CA VAL A 28 -3.93 -9.49 -22.44
C VAL A 28 -5.32 -9.04 -22.91
N ALA A 29 -6.15 -8.54 -22.00
CA ALA A 29 -7.48 -8.05 -22.29
C ALA A 29 -7.44 -6.89 -23.30
N ALA A 30 -6.57 -5.90 -23.08
CA ALA A 30 -6.45 -4.72 -23.93
C ALA A 30 -5.96 -5.08 -25.34
N ILE A 31 -4.94 -5.94 -25.46
CA ILE A 31 -4.43 -6.40 -26.77
C ILE A 31 -5.49 -7.20 -27.51
N ILE A 32 -6.22 -8.08 -26.83
CA ILE A 32 -7.30 -8.87 -27.44
C ILE A 32 -8.44 -7.97 -27.91
N ALA A 33 -8.86 -7.00 -27.10
CA ALA A 33 -9.94 -6.08 -27.43
C ALA A 33 -9.53 -5.07 -28.53
N GLY A 34 -8.24 -4.75 -28.63
CA GLY A 34 -7.66 -3.87 -29.65
C GLY A 34 -7.17 -4.59 -30.90
N ASP A 35 -7.64 -5.82 -31.18
CA ASP A 35 -7.26 -6.63 -32.35
C ASP A 35 -5.74 -6.76 -32.53
N GLY A 36 -5.02 -7.03 -31.44
CA GLY A 36 -3.57 -7.19 -31.43
C GLY A 36 -2.79 -5.88 -31.28
N ARG A 37 -3.46 -4.75 -31.11
CA ARG A 37 -2.82 -3.42 -31.00
C ARG A 37 -3.01 -2.83 -29.61
N LEU A 38 -2.01 -2.08 -29.17
CA LEU A 38 -2.06 -1.30 -27.93
C LEU A 38 -1.68 0.14 -28.23
N ASP A 39 -2.57 1.07 -27.94
CA ASP A 39 -2.32 2.50 -28.00
C ASP A 39 -2.05 3.09 -26.61
N TYR A 40 -1.77 4.40 -26.54
CA TYR A 40 -1.45 5.04 -25.28
C TYR A 40 -2.64 5.10 -24.31
N ALA A 41 -3.88 5.18 -24.83
CA ALA A 41 -5.08 5.13 -24.00
C ALA A 41 -5.24 3.75 -23.35
N GLY A 42 -5.04 2.68 -24.12
CA GLY A 42 -5.00 1.30 -23.62
C GLY A 42 -3.91 1.10 -22.57
N LEU A 43 -2.71 1.67 -22.78
CA LEU A 43 -1.65 1.69 -21.75
C LEU A 43 -2.11 2.41 -20.47
N GLY A 44 -2.87 3.49 -20.59
CA GLY A 44 -3.49 4.19 -19.47
C GLY A 44 -4.43 3.29 -18.67
N VAL A 45 -5.31 2.55 -19.34
CA VAL A 45 -6.24 1.60 -18.69
C VAL A 45 -5.48 0.48 -17.98
N ILE A 46 -4.43 -0.05 -18.60
CA ILE A 46 -3.55 -1.06 -17.98
C ILE A 46 -2.91 -0.50 -16.71
N GLY A 47 -2.32 0.70 -16.77
CA GLY A 47 -1.69 1.33 -15.62
C GLY A 47 -2.67 1.56 -14.46
N LEU A 48 -3.90 1.98 -14.76
CA LEU A 48 -4.97 2.10 -13.77
C LEU A 48 -5.38 0.75 -13.18
N SER A 49 -5.46 -0.31 -13.99
CA SER A 49 -5.76 -1.66 -13.50
C SER A 49 -4.74 -2.15 -12.49
N PHE A 50 -3.44 -1.98 -12.78
CA PHE A 50 -2.36 -2.25 -11.84
C PHE A 50 -2.51 -1.43 -10.54
N GLY A 51 -2.79 -0.13 -10.65
CA GLY A 51 -2.96 0.71 -9.47
C GLY A 51 -4.15 0.29 -8.60
N LEU A 52 -5.29 0.00 -9.21
CA LEU A 52 -6.50 -0.42 -8.50
C LEU A 52 -6.33 -1.77 -7.80
N VAL A 53 -5.75 -2.78 -8.45
CA VAL A 53 -5.54 -4.09 -7.81
C VAL A 53 -4.54 -3.97 -6.66
N ILE A 54 -3.49 -3.16 -6.80
CA ILE A 54 -2.54 -2.90 -5.71
C ILE A 54 -3.25 -2.26 -4.52
N ALA A 55 -4.09 -1.24 -4.76
CA ALA A 55 -4.85 -0.60 -3.70
C ALA A 55 -5.76 -1.59 -2.96
N ILE A 56 -6.53 -2.41 -3.70
CA ILE A 56 -7.43 -3.42 -3.13
C ILE A 56 -6.64 -4.43 -2.29
N VAL A 57 -5.55 -4.98 -2.83
CA VAL A 57 -4.70 -5.95 -2.13
C VAL A 57 -4.06 -5.34 -0.90
N TRP A 58 -3.64 -4.07 -0.97
CA TRP A 58 -3.08 -3.36 0.17
C TRP A 58 -4.12 -3.18 1.29
N TYR A 59 -5.33 -2.73 0.99
CA TYR A 59 -6.38 -2.60 2.01
C TYR A 59 -6.79 -3.94 2.61
N ALA A 60 -6.78 -5.02 1.80
CA ALA A 60 -7.09 -6.36 2.27
C ALA A 60 -6.00 -6.95 3.19
N PHE A 61 -4.73 -6.79 2.83
CA PHE A 61 -3.64 -7.59 3.42
C PHE A 61 -2.52 -6.80 4.10
N SER A 62 -2.51 -5.47 4.05
CA SER A 62 -1.46 -4.65 4.69
C SER A 62 -1.32 -4.94 6.19
N ARG A 63 -2.43 -5.11 6.90
CA ARG A 63 -2.43 -5.47 8.33
C ARG A 63 -1.97 -6.90 8.62
N THR A 64 -1.97 -7.77 7.62
CA THR A 64 -1.51 -9.15 7.75
C THR A 64 -0.03 -9.24 7.41
N SER A 65 0.36 -8.95 6.16
CA SER A 65 1.74 -9.14 5.67
C SER A 65 2.52 -7.85 5.41
N GLY A 66 1.87 -6.70 5.45
CA GLY A 66 2.37 -5.46 4.85
C GLY A 66 1.95 -5.29 3.39
N ALA A 67 1.40 -6.33 2.75
CA ALA A 67 1.07 -6.36 1.33
C ALA A 67 2.25 -5.87 0.47
N HIS A 68 3.42 -6.51 0.66
CA HIS A 68 4.61 -6.14 -0.11
C HIS A 68 4.40 -6.49 -1.58
N ILE A 69 3.90 -7.71 -1.84
CA ILE A 69 3.56 -8.29 -3.15
C ILE A 69 4.63 -8.09 -4.24
N ASN A 70 5.88 -7.89 -3.79
CA ASN A 70 7.01 -7.42 -4.59
C ASN A 70 8.33 -7.75 -3.86
N PRO A 71 9.21 -8.54 -4.47
CA PRO A 71 10.54 -8.82 -3.92
C PRO A 71 11.37 -7.56 -3.66
N ALA A 72 11.30 -6.56 -4.55
CA ALA A 72 12.05 -5.31 -4.41
C ALA A 72 11.57 -4.49 -3.20
N VAL A 73 10.26 -4.45 -2.92
CA VAL A 73 9.72 -3.79 -1.72
C VAL A 73 10.20 -4.51 -0.45
N SER A 74 10.15 -5.83 -0.44
CA SER A 74 10.59 -6.64 0.72
C SER A 74 12.06 -6.40 1.05
N ILE A 75 12.93 -6.35 0.02
CA ILE A 75 14.36 -6.06 0.16
C ILE A 75 14.60 -4.61 0.59
N ALA A 76 13.91 -3.64 -0.03
CA ALA A 76 14.04 -2.23 0.30
C ALA A 76 13.64 -1.92 1.75
N LEU A 77 12.56 -2.50 2.25
CA LEU A 77 12.16 -2.34 3.65
C LEU A 77 13.16 -3.00 4.61
N ALA A 78 13.75 -4.13 4.22
CA ALA A 78 14.77 -4.80 5.02
C ALA A 78 16.07 -3.99 5.12
N SER A 79 16.48 -3.30 4.04
CA SER A 79 17.69 -2.47 4.01
C SER A 79 17.67 -1.31 5.01
N VAL A 80 16.48 -0.78 5.32
CA VAL A 80 16.27 0.28 6.32
C VAL A 80 15.70 -0.24 7.65
N ARG A 81 15.81 -1.56 7.91
CA ARG A 81 15.37 -2.22 9.15
C ARG A 81 13.87 -2.03 9.47
N ARG A 82 13.05 -1.86 8.43
CA ARG A 82 11.58 -1.83 8.53
C ARG A 82 10.94 -3.20 8.29
N PHE A 83 11.73 -4.19 7.85
CA PHE A 83 11.33 -5.58 7.70
C PHE A 83 12.48 -6.52 8.06
N PRO A 84 12.25 -7.65 8.76
CA PRO A 84 13.32 -8.55 9.17
C PRO A 84 13.89 -9.34 7.98
N TRP A 85 15.21 -9.27 7.77
CA TRP A 85 15.91 -9.98 6.69
C TRP A 85 15.64 -11.48 6.64
N ARG A 86 15.46 -12.13 7.80
CA ARG A 86 15.15 -13.57 7.89
C ARG A 86 13.81 -13.95 7.25
N ASP A 87 12.86 -13.02 7.14
CA ASP A 87 11.54 -13.28 6.55
C ASP A 87 11.53 -13.01 5.03
N VAL A 88 12.53 -12.29 4.49
CA VAL A 88 12.62 -11.92 3.07
C VAL A 88 12.58 -13.13 2.14
N PRO A 89 13.35 -14.21 2.35
CA PRO A 89 13.30 -15.36 1.44
C PRO A 89 11.90 -16.00 1.35
N ALA A 90 11.19 -16.10 2.49
CA ALA A 90 9.85 -16.67 2.52
C ALA A 90 8.85 -15.78 1.75
N TYR A 91 8.96 -14.46 1.89
CA TYR A 91 8.15 -13.50 1.13
C TYR A 91 8.43 -13.59 -0.37
N VAL A 92 9.70 -13.60 -0.76
CA VAL A 92 10.09 -13.68 -2.18
C VAL A 92 9.56 -14.97 -2.81
N VAL A 93 9.72 -16.12 -2.17
CA VAL A 93 9.17 -17.39 -2.67
C VAL A 93 7.65 -17.32 -2.80
N ALA A 94 6.95 -16.78 -1.80
CA ALA A 94 5.50 -16.63 -1.83
C ALA A 94 5.04 -15.76 -3.01
N GLN A 95 5.74 -14.64 -3.24
CA GLN A 95 5.46 -13.71 -4.32
C GLN A 95 5.72 -14.34 -5.69
N LEU A 96 6.83 -15.07 -5.87
CA LEU A 96 7.14 -15.76 -7.12
C LEU A 96 6.12 -16.85 -7.44
N VAL A 97 5.74 -17.67 -6.45
CA VAL A 97 4.70 -18.69 -6.61
C VAL A 97 3.34 -18.04 -6.90
N GLY A 98 2.98 -17.01 -6.15
CA GLY A 98 1.76 -16.24 -6.38
C GLY A 98 1.70 -15.66 -7.79
N ALA A 99 2.80 -15.09 -8.28
CA ALA A 99 2.89 -14.55 -9.64
C ALA A 99 2.67 -15.62 -10.72
N VAL A 100 3.25 -16.81 -10.55
CA VAL A 100 3.02 -17.94 -11.47
C VAL A 100 1.55 -18.37 -11.44
N LEU A 101 0.93 -18.47 -10.26
CA LEU A 101 -0.49 -18.79 -10.12
C LEU A 101 -1.38 -17.74 -10.80
N GLY A 102 -1.08 -16.45 -10.60
CA GLY A 102 -1.80 -15.35 -11.26
C GLY A 102 -1.72 -15.45 -12.78
N ALA A 103 -0.54 -15.74 -13.32
CA ALA A 103 -0.36 -15.93 -14.76
C ALA A 103 -1.08 -17.19 -15.30
N LEU A 104 -1.11 -18.29 -14.54
CA LEU A 104 -1.93 -19.46 -14.88
C LEU A 104 -3.42 -19.15 -14.90
N LEU A 105 -3.90 -18.30 -13.98
CA LEU A 105 -5.30 -17.84 -13.99
C LEU A 105 -5.64 -17.02 -15.24
N ILE A 106 -4.70 -16.24 -15.78
CA ILE A 106 -4.89 -15.54 -17.06
C ILE A 106 -5.11 -16.58 -18.17
N VAL A 107 -4.29 -17.63 -18.22
CA VAL A 107 -4.46 -18.73 -19.19
C VAL A 107 -5.80 -19.45 -18.98
N ALA A 108 -6.22 -19.67 -17.73
CA ALA A 108 -7.49 -20.33 -17.44
C ALA A 108 -8.70 -19.53 -17.98
N VAL A 109 -8.61 -18.20 -17.99
CA VAL A 109 -9.69 -17.32 -18.48
C VAL A 109 -9.64 -17.11 -19.99
N TYR A 110 -8.46 -16.87 -20.56
CA TYR A 110 -8.31 -16.49 -21.97
C TYR A 110 -7.89 -17.67 -22.88
N GLY A 111 -7.63 -18.84 -22.31
CA GLY A 111 -7.12 -20.00 -23.03
C GLY A 111 -5.79 -19.71 -23.73
N ARG A 112 -5.58 -20.35 -24.89
CA ARG A 112 -4.37 -20.19 -25.71
C ARG A 112 -4.16 -18.75 -26.23
N ARG A 113 -5.22 -17.95 -26.33
CA ARG A 113 -5.11 -16.53 -26.73
C ARG A 113 -4.27 -15.70 -25.74
N ALA A 114 -4.22 -16.13 -24.48
CA ALA A 114 -3.40 -15.50 -23.46
C ALA A 114 -1.92 -15.41 -23.86
N THR A 115 -1.40 -16.49 -24.46
CA THR A 115 0.01 -16.63 -24.83
C THR A 115 0.26 -16.28 -26.30
N GLU A 116 -0.64 -16.69 -27.20
CA GLU A 116 -0.46 -16.52 -28.66
C GLU A 116 -0.66 -15.06 -29.13
N ILE A 117 -1.52 -14.31 -28.44
CA ILE A 117 -1.83 -12.91 -28.78
C ILE A 117 -1.38 -11.99 -27.64
N GLY A 118 -1.79 -12.32 -26.40
CA GLY A 118 -1.58 -11.43 -25.26
C GLY A 118 -0.18 -11.49 -24.62
N GLY A 119 0.64 -12.49 -24.93
CA GLY A 119 1.97 -12.70 -24.32
C GLY A 119 1.96 -12.74 -22.78
N LEU A 120 0.84 -13.12 -22.16
CA LEU A 120 0.57 -13.02 -20.71
C LEU A 120 0.84 -11.66 -20.07
N GLY A 121 0.82 -10.57 -20.85
CA GLY A 121 1.19 -9.25 -20.36
C GLY A 121 2.63 -9.19 -19.85
N LEU A 122 3.52 -9.99 -20.45
CA LEU A 122 4.95 -9.98 -20.14
C LEU A 122 5.53 -8.57 -20.32
N THR A 123 6.50 -8.23 -19.48
CA THR A 123 7.33 -7.04 -19.66
C THR A 123 8.46 -7.35 -20.63
N ALA A 124 8.74 -6.41 -21.53
CA ALA A 124 9.85 -6.50 -22.46
C ALA A 124 10.43 -5.11 -22.71
N MET A 125 11.73 -5.09 -23.00
CA MET A 125 12.43 -3.89 -23.43
C MET A 125 11.97 -3.47 -24.82
N SER A 126 11.77 -2.18 -25.04
CA SER A 126 11.51 -1.69 -26.38
C SER A 126 12.75 -1.88 -27.27
N PRO A 127 12.56 -2.18 -28.57
CA PRO A 127 13.67 -2.38 -29.50
C PRO A 127 14.65 -1.19 -29.48
N GLY A 128 15.93 -1.45 -29.25
CA GLY A 128 16.98 -0.43 -29.25
C GLY A 128 17.11 0.42 -27.98
N ALA A 129 16.30 0.21 -26.94
CA ALA A 129 16.44 0.95 -25.67
C ALA A 129 17.78 0.64 -24.96
N GLY A 130 18.21 -0.62 -24.98
CA GLY A 130 19.43 -1.09 -24.31
C GLY A 130 19.26 -1.26 -22.79
N TYR A 131 20.02 -2.18 -22.21
CA TYR A 131 19.80 -2.63 -20.82
C TYR A 131 20.02 -1.55 -19.77
N VAL A 132 20.98 -0.64 -19.97
CA VAL A 132 21.24 0.45 -19.01
C VAL A 132 20.02 1.36 -18.87
N LYS A 133 19.40 1.74 -19.99
CA LYS A 133 18.17 2.55 -19.96
C LYS A 133 17.02 1.80 -19.28
N GLY A 134 16.92 0.50 -19.51
CA GLY A 134 15.95 -0.37 -18.83
C GLY A 134 16.11 -0.37 -17.31
N VAL A 135 17.35 -0.56 -16.84
CA VAL A 135 17.66 -0.54 -15.40
C VAL A 135 17.30 0.82 -14.80
N VAL A 136 17.65 1.92 -15.46
CA VAL A 136 17.31 3.28 -15.01
C VAL A 136 15.80 3.49 -14.95
N ALA A 137 15.07 3.10 -16.00
CA ALA A 137 13.62 3.22 -16.06
C ALA A 137 12.95 2.44 -14.92
N GLU A 138 13.27 1.15 -14.78
CA GLU A 138 12.73 0.29 -13.72
C GLU A 138 13.10 0.78 -12.31
N ALA A 139 14.31 1.32 -12.14
CA ALA A 139 14.73 1.93 -10.88
C ALA A 139 13.92 3.19 -10.55
N LEU A 140 13.69 4.09 -11.51
CA LEU A 140 12.90 5.31 -11.29
C LEU A 140 11.44 5.01 -10.93
N GLY A 141 10.81 4.08 -11.65
CA GLY A 141 9.45 3.66 -11.33
C GLY A 141 9.36 3.05 -9.94
N THR A 142 10.29 2.16 -9.60
CA THR A 142 10.29 1.48 -8.29
C THR A 142 10.67 2.44 -7.16
N PHE A 143 11.51 3.44 -7.44
CA PHE A 143 11.82 4.51 -6.52
C PHE A 143 10.57 5.31 -6.14
N LEU A 144 9.75 5.70 -7.12
CA LEU A 144 8.48 6.40 -6.89
C LEU A 144 7.50 5.54 -6.06
N LEU A 145 7.37 4.26 -6.40
CA LEU A 145 6.58 3.29 -5.64
C LEU A 145 7.02 3.22 -4.17
N LEU A 146 8.32 3.06 -3.92
CA LEU A 146 8.82 2.93 -2.55
C LEU A 146 8.73 4.23 -1.76
N LEU A 147 8.86 5.40 -2.41
CA LEU A 147 8.59 6.68 -1.75
C LEU A 147 7.16 6.78 -1.24
N ALA A 148 6.17 6.44 -2.08
CA ALA A 148 4.76 6.42 -1.70
C ALA A 148 4.47 5.42 -0.56
N TYR A 149 5.07 4.22 -0.65
CA TYR A 149 4.93 3.20 0.39
C TYR A 149 5.53 3.67 1.72
N LEU A 150 6.74 4.21 1.72
CA LEU A 150 7.40 4.65 2.94
C LEU A 150 6.68 5.82 3.60
N SER A 151 6.20 6.78 2.80
CA SER A 151 5.57 7.99 3.32
C SER A 151 4.21 7.75 3.97
N LEU A 152 3.42 6.80 3.46
CA LEU A 152 2.04 6.60 3.92
C LEU A 152 1.81 5.28 4.67
N ALA A 153 2.59 4.24 4.37
CA ALA A 153 2.43 2.92 5.01
C ALA A 153 3.44 2.66 6.14
N VAL A 154 4.56 3.40 6.20
CA VAL A 154 5.65 3.12 7.16
C VAL A 154 5.94 4.29 8.11
N ASP A 155 5.86 5.54 7.65
CA ASP A 155 6.18 6.68 8.48
C ASP A 155 5.08 7.01 9.49
N ARG A 156 5.41 6.87 10.78
CA ARG A 156 4.49 7.17 11.89
C ARG A 156 4.32 8.66 12.14
N ARG A 157 5.11 9.51 11.45
CA ARG A 157 5.01 10.97 11.48
C ARG A 157 4.04 11.51 10.45
N ALA A 158 3.52 10.66 9.56
CA ALA A 158 2.51 11.08 8.59
C ALA A 158 1.30 11.68 9.34
N PRO A 159 0.72 12.80 8.86
CA PRO A 159 -0.43 13.43 9.51
C PRO A 159 -1.54 12.42 9.84
N PRO A 160 -2.27 12.60 10.96
CA PRO A 160 -3.40 11.73 11.29
C PRO A 160 -4.35 11.57 10.11
N GLY A 161 -4.74 10.32 9.80
CA GLY A 161 -5.59 10.00 8.64
C GLY A 161 -4.82 9.70 7.33
N SER A 162 -3.51 9.93 7.26
CA SER A 162 -2.71 9.65 6.05
C SER A 162 -2.66 8.16 5.65
N ALA A 163 -2.91 7.25 6.58
CA ALA A 163 -3.04 5.82 6.28
C ALA A 163 -4.31 5.50 5.46
N GLY A 164 -5.33 6.37 5.52
CA GLY A 164 -6.60 6.22 4.79
C GLY A 164 -6.39 6.07 3.29
N PRO A 165 -5.71 7.00 2.59
CA PRO A 165 -5.46 6.90 1.14
C PRO A 165 -4.24 6.06 0.75
N ALA A 166 -3.51 5.45 1.70
CA ALA A 166 -2.21 4.82 1.43
C ALA A 166 -2.25 3.77 0.30
N GLY A 167 -3.25 2.87 0.30
CA GLY A 167 -3.41 1.86 -0.75
C GLY A 167 -3.56 2.48 -2.14
N PHE A 168 -4.39 3.51 -2.28
CA PHE A 168 -4.58 4.22 -3.55
C PHE A 168 -3.31 4.95 -4.01
N VAL A 169 -2.63 5.66 -3.11
CA VAL A 169 -1.41 6.40 -3.48
C VAL A 169 -0.28 5.45 -3.89
N ILE A 170 -0.13 4.32 -3.20
CA ILE A 170 0.83 3.26 -3.57
C ILE A 170 0.48 2.69 -4.95
N GLY A 171 -0.80 2.40 -5.19
CA GLY A 171 -1.28 1.93 -6.49
C GLY A 171 -1.03 2.93 -7.61
N PHE A 172 -1.39 4.20 -7.40
CA PHE A 172 -1.19 5.25 -8.40
C PHE A 172 0.28 5.60 -8.65
N ALA A 173 1.18 5.37 -7.69
CA ALA A 173 2.61 5.45 -7.95
C ALA A 173 3.06 4.44 -9.02
N VAL A 174 2.49 3.23 -9.00
CA VAL A 174 2.70 2.24 -10.08
C VAL A 174 2.06 2.69 -11.38
N SER A 175 0.81 3.18 -11.35
CA SER A 175 0.15 3.71 -12.55
C SER A 175 0.96 4.83 -13.21
N ALA A 176 1.45 5.80 -12.44
CA ALA A 176 2.30 6.89 -12.90
C ALA A 176 3.61 6.37 -13.52
N GLY A 177 4.24 5.37 -12.89
CA GLY A 177 5.38 4.67 -13.45
C GLY A 177 5.07 4.04 -14.81
N MET A 178 3.92 3.37 -14.95
CA MET A 178 3.51 2.74 -16.21
C MET A 178 3.20 3.74 -17.31
N PHE A 179 2.56 4.88 -17.00
CA PHE A 179 2.25 5.90 -18.00
C PHE A 179 3.51 6.45 -18.67
N VAL A 180 4.60 6.57 -17.91
CA VAL A 180 5.87 7.11 -18.41
C VAL A 180 6.79 6.02 -18.96
N LEU A 181 6.92 4.90 -18.24
CA LEU A 181 7.97 3.91 -18.46
C LEU A 181 7.49 2.66 -19.21
N GLY A 182 6.17 2.48 -19.30
CA GLY A 182 5.52 1.39 -20.02
C GLY A 182 6.03 1.22 -21.45
N PRO A 183 6.15 2.28 -22.27
CA PRO A 183 6.64 2.17 -23.65
C PRO A 183 8.11 1.77 -23.79
N ILE A 184 8.89 1.80 -22.69
CA ILE A 184 10.32 1.49 -22.70
C ILE A 184 10.62 0.09 -22.16
N THR A 185 9.91 -0.32 -21.11
CA THR A 185 10.23 -1.53 -20.33
C THR A 185 9.02 -2.42 -20.05
N GLY A 186 7.81 -1.98 -20.39
CA GLY A 186 6.56 -2.56 -19.90
C GLY A 186 6.20 -2.13 -18.47
N GLY A 187 7.06 -1.35 -17.79
CA GLY A 187 6.81 -0.80 -16.46
C GLY A 187 6.58 -1.89 -15.41
N SER A 188 7.57 -2.77 -15.20
CA SER A 188 7.41 -3.89 -14.27
C SER A 188 7.37 -3.46 -12.82
N LEU A 189 8.39 -2.72 -12.38
CA LEU A 189 8.67 -2.26 -11.02
C LEU A 189 8.75 -3.37 -9.95
N ASN A 190 8.74 -4.63 -10.37
CA ASN A 190 8.47 -5.78 -9.50
C ASN A 190 9.01 -7.08 -10.13
N PRO A 191 10.06 -7.69 -9.55
CA PRO A 191 10.65 -8.92 -10.07
C PRO A 191 9.64 -10.07 -10.20
N ALA A 192 8.71 -10.23 -9.24
CA ALA A 192 7.72 -11.29 -9.28
C ALA A 192 6.68 -11.08 -10.40
N ARG A 193 6.25 -9.83 -10.62
CA ARG A 193 5.33 -9.45 -11.70
C ARG A 193 5.88 -9.74 -13.10
N THR A 194 7.21 -9.69 -13.28
CA THR A 194 7.86 -10.15 -14.51
C THR A 194 7.99 -11.67 -14.54
N PHE A 195 8.49 -12.26 -13.44
CA PHE A 195 8.80 -13.69 -13.36
C PHE A 195 7.60 -14.59 -13.65
N GLY A 196 6.44 -14.31 -13.06
CA GLY A 196 5.23 -15.15 -13.22
C GLY A 196 4.83 -15.33 -14.69
N PRO A 197 4.53 -14.23 -15.42
CA PRO A 197 4.28 -14.27 -16.85
C PRO A 197 5.40 -14.92 -17.66
N TYR A 198 6.68 -14.68 -17.34
CA TYR A 198 7.80 -15.30 -18.05
C TYR A 198 7.80 -16.83 -17.92
N VAL A 199 7.60 -17.36 -16.71
CA VAL A 199 7.52 -18.80 -16.47
C VAL A 199 6.37 -19.39 -17.26
N VAL A 200 5.16 -18.86 -17.07
CA VAL A 200 3.97 -19.45 -17.68
C VAL A 200 4.00 -19.30 -19.20
N ASN A 201 4.43 -18.17 -19.75
CA ASN A 201 4.57 -18.02 -21.19
C ASN A 201 5.55 -19.07 -21.77
N SER A 202 6.65 -19.37 -21.07
CA SER A 202 7.60 -20.41 -21.48
C SER A 202 7.01 -21.82 -21.41
N LEU A 203 6.16 -22.11 -20.41
CA LEU A 203 5.48 -23.40 -20.27
C LEU A 203 4.45 -23.67 -21.38
N PHE A 204 4.01 -22.62 -22.08
CA PHE A 204 3.04 -22.69 -23.16
C PHE A 204 3.69 -22.38 -24.53
N ASP A 205 5.00 -22.61 -24.65
CA ASP A 205 5.82 -22.45 -25.86
C ASP A 205 5.88 -21.02 -26.43
N GLY A 206 5.57 -20.02 -25.60
CA GLY A 206 5.69 -18.61 -25.94
C GLY A 206 7.14 -18.12 -25.96
N LEU A 207 7.45 -17.18 -26.85
CA LEU A 207 8.75 -16.53 -26.88
C LEU A 207 8.90 -15.61 -25.65
N THR A 208 9.81 -15.98 -24.74
CA THR A 208 10.06 -15.23 -23.50
C THR A 208 11.48 -14.66 -23.48
N PRO A 209 11.65 -13.33 -23.31
CA PRO A 209 12.98 -12.70 -23.32
C PRO A 209 13.70 -12.84 -21.97
N TRP A 210 14.02 -14.07 -21.56
CA TRP A 210 14.73 -14.36 -20.30
C TRP A 210 16.06 -13.60 -20.13
N ARG A 211 16.71 -13.23 -21.24
CA ARG A 211 17.93 -12.41 -21.23
C ARG A 211 17.71 -11.01 -20.64
N GLU A 212 16.48 -10.52 -20.63
CA GLU A 212 16.10 -9.22 -20.08
C GLU A 212 15.73 -9.30 -18.60
N PHE A 213 15.46 -10.50 -18.07
CA PHE A 213 14.92 -10.68 -16.72
C PHE A 213 15.76 -10.00 -15.63
N TRP A 214 17.09 -9.99 -15.77
CA TRP A 214 17.97 -9.36 -14.80
C TRP A 214 17.73 -7.85 -14.67
N VAL A 215 17.27 -7.17 -15.73
CA VAL A 215 16.90 -5.74 -15.69
C VAL A 215 15.74 -5.53 -14.71
N TYR A 216 14.74 -6.41 -14.78
CA TYR A 216 13.56 -6.42 -13.91
C TYR A 216 13.82 -6.92 -12.49
N VAL A 217 15.05 -7.37 -12.20
CA VAL A 217 15.52 -7.66 -10.85
C VAL A 217 16.37 -6.50 -10.32
N VAL A 218 17.42 -6.13 -11.05
CA VAL A 218 18.40 -5.12 -10.63
C VAL A 218 17.79 -3.74 -10.58
N GLY A 219 17.05 -3.32 -11.61
CA GLY A 219 16.40 -2.01 -11.66
C GLY A 219 15.48 -1.79 -10.46
N PRO A 220 14.47 -2.66 -10.24
CA PRO A 220 13.56 -2.49 -9.11
C PRO A 220 14.23 -2.55 -7.74
N VAL A 221 15.17 -3.48 -7.52
CA VAL A 221 15.90 -3.57 -6.23
C VAL A 221 16.72 -2.30 -5.99
N LEU A 222 17.45 -1.81 -7.00
CA LEU A 222 18.24 -0.59 -6.90
C LEU A 222 17.35 0.61 -6.60
N GLY A 223 16.28 0.81 -7.36
CA GLY A 223 15.32 1.90 -7.17
C GLY A 223 14.68 1.88 -5.78
N GLY A 224 14.20 0.72 -5.34
CA GLY A 224 13.57 0.57 -4.03
C GLY A 224 14.53 0.84 -2.87
N VAL A 225 15.76 0.32 -2.93
CA VAL A 225 16.78 0.58 -1.90
C VAL A 225 17.18 2.05 -1.87
N LEU A 226 17.38 2.68 -3.03
CA LEU A 226 17.69 4.12 -3.11
C LEU A 226 16.55 4.97 -2.55
N ALA A 227 15.29 4.65 -2.83
CA ALA A 227 14.14 5.33 -2.23
C ALA A 227 14.11 5.16 -0.71
N ALA A 228 14.36 3.95 -0.21
CA ALA A 228 14.39 3.67 1.22
C ALA A 228 15.47 4.48 1.95
N LEU A 229 16.69 4.47 1.44
CA LEU A 229 17.80 5.23 2.00
C LEU A 229 17.56 6.74 1.86
N GLY A 230 17.14 7.21 0.68
CA GLY A 230 16.84 8.61 0.40
C GLY A 230 15.72 9.15 1.30
N TYR A 231 14.65 8.39 1.51
CA TYR A 231 13.58 8.75 2.43
C TYR A 231 14.10 8.86 3.88
N VAL A 232 14.96 7.94 4.30
CA VAL A 232 15.58 8.01 5.63
C VAL A 232 16.48 9.24 5.78
N VAL A 233 17.20 9.65 4.75
CA VAL A 233 18.12 10.81 4.81
C VAL A 233 17.37 12.14 4.69
N VAL A 234 16.48 12.27 3.72
CA VAL A 234 15.79 13.52 3.37
C VAL A 234 14.57 13.77 4.25
N ALA A 235 13.76 12.75 4.47
CA ALA A 235 12.52 12.88 5.25
C ALA A 235 12.73 12.68 6.76
N ARG A 236 13.93 12.30 7.23
CA ARG A 236 14.28 12.39 8.67
C ARG A 236 15.09 13.66 8.94
N ARG A 237 14.34 14.69 9.37
CA ARG A 237 14.72 16.01 9.91
C ARG A 237 14.70 17.16 8.90
N VAL A 238 13.66 17.97 9.02
CA VAL A 238 13.89 19.35 9.47
C VAL A 238 13.52 19.36 10.95
N ARG A 239 14.50 19.70 11.81
CA ARG A 239 14.23 20.00 13.22
C ARG A 239 13.35 21.25 13.18
N GLU A 240 12.15 21.23 13.76
CA GLU A 240 11.41 22.47 14.00
C GLU A 240 12.39 23.41 14.74
N VAL A 241 12.68 24.55 14.14
CA VAL A 241 13.26 25.65 14.89
C VAL A 241 12.18 25.98 15.92
N PRO A 242 12.45 25.89 17.23
CA PRO A 242 11.47 26.31 18.23
C PRO A 242 11.03 27.71 17.84
N GLU A 243 9.73 27.91 17.68
CA GLU A 243 9.17 29.25 17.58
C GLU A 243 9.66 29.99 18.83
N GLU A 244 10.52 31.00 18.66
CA GLU A 244 10.94 31.84 19.77
C GLU A 244 9.67 32.43 20.36
N ALA A 245 9.33 31.97 21.57
CA ALA A 245 8.21 32.53 22.30
C ALA A 245 8.42 34.04 22.38
N PRO A 246 7.39 34.87 22.07
CA PRO A 246 7.55 36.31 22.15
C PRO A 246 7.99 36.68 23.57
N GLU A 247 9.20 37.24 23.69
CA GLU A 247 9.68 37.86 24.93
C GLU A 247 8.71 38.98 25.30
N GLY A 248 8.02 38.85 26.44
CA GLY A 248 7.32 40.00 27.04
C GLY A 248 5.99 39.77 27.73
N ALA A 249 5.67 38.58 28.24
CA ALA A 249 4.46 38.38 29.06
C ALA A 249 4.78 38.01 30.53
N GLU A 250 5.84 38.56 31.11
CA GLU A 250 6.03 38.60 32.56
C GLU A 250 5.87 40.05 33.04
N GLY A 251 4.70 40.38 33.58
CA GLY A 251 4.45 41.71 34.15
C GLY A 251 2.98 42.07 34.34
N ALA A 252 2.17 41.23 35.00
CA ALA A 252 0.87 41.65 35.53
C ALA A 252 0.35 40.75 36.66
N GLU A 253 1.15 40.49 37.69
CA GLU A 253 0.63 40.01 38.98
C GLU A 253 1.22 40.88 40.10
N GLY A 254 0.41 41.81 40.64
CA GLY A 254 0.86 42.68 41.73
C GLY A 254 -0.03 43.89 42.02
N ALA A 255 -1.29 43.67 42.41
CA ALA A 255 -2.15 44.57 43.21
C ALA A 255 -3.53 43.89 43.31
N SER A 256 -4.19 43.65 44.45
CA SER A 256 -4.12 44.26 45.78
C SER A 256 -4.86 43.35 46.77
N GLU A 257 -4.19 42.91 47.83
CA GLU A 257 -4.84 42.44 49.07
C GLU A 257 -5.09 43.64 49.98
N GLY A 258 -6.30 43.76 50.54
CA GLY A 258 -6.55 44.72 51.61
C GLY A 258 -8.01 45.12 51.78
N ARG A 259 -8.84 44.26 52.40
CA ARG A 259 -9.92 44.77 53.26
C ARG A 259 -10.36 43.75 54.31
N GLN A 260 -10.16 44.12 55.57
CA GLN A 260 -10.61 43.41 56.77
C GLN A 260 -12.12 43.62 57.03
N VAL A 261 -12.67 42.63 57.73
CA VAL A 261 -14.07 42.36 58.12
C VAL A 261 -14.55 43.27 59.27
N PRO A 262 -15.87 43.52 59.41
CA PRO A 262 -16.51 43.71 60.71
C PRO A 262 -17.63 42.67 61.01
N PRO A 263 -17.99 42.45 62.30
CA PRO A 263 -18.69 41.24 62.75
C PRO A 263 -20.22 41.36 62.91
N GLU A 264 -20.85 40.18 62.84
CA GLU A 264 -22.13 39.66 63.39
C GLU A 264 -23.44 40.48 63.33
N ASP A 265 -24.50 39.82 62.84
CA ASP A 265 -25.79 39.74 63.53
C ASP A 265 -26.64 38.55 63.00
N ARG A 266 -27.06 37.65 63.90
CA ARG A 266 -28.12 36.64 63.64
C ARG A 266 -29.48 37.22 64.06
N PRO A 267 -30.56 36.74 63.44
CA PRO A 267 -31.61 36.17 64.30
C PRO A 267 -32.21 34.85 63.79
N ASP A 268 -32.55 34.01 64.76
CA ASP A 268 -33.35 32.78 64.65
C ASP A 268 -34.77 33.05 64.11
N ARG A 269 -35.34 32.10 63.33
CA ARG A 269 -36.77 31.74 63.32
C ARG A 269 -37.02 30.30 62.84
N ASP A 270 -37.47 29.46 63.77
CA ASP A 270 -38.55 28.45 63.76
C ASP A 270 -39.02 27.78 62.44
N GLY A 271 -39.15 26.44 62.47
CA GLY A 271 -39.64 25.52 61.40
C GLY A 271 -41.17 25.52 61.15
N PRO A 272 -41.87 24.39 60.89
CA PRO A 272 -41.47 23.02 60.50
C PRO A 272 -42.25 22.41 59.28
N ASP A 273 -41.97 21.13 59.00
CA ASP A 273 -42.89 20.06 58.54
C ASP A 273 -43.41 19.94 57.07
N ARG A 274 -43.31 18.67 56.60
CA ARG A 274 -44.26 17.91 55.75
C ARG A 274 -44.32 18.25 54.25
N ASP A 275 -44.57 17.32 53.32
CA ASP A 275 -44.82 15.89 53.27
C ASP A 275 -44.96 15.52 51.78
N SER A 276 -44.79 14.23 51.45
CA SER A 276 -45.39 13.53 50.30
C SER A 276 -44.88 13.91 48.90
N SER A 277 -44.79 13.04 47.90
CA SER A 277 -44.93 11.59 47.71
C SER A 277 -44.83 11.38 46.19
N ASP A 278 -44.56 10.14 45.78
CA ASP A 278 -44.86 9.57 44.44
C ASP A 278 -43.90 9.93 43.29
N ARG A 279 -43.44 9.00 42.43
CA ARG A 279 -43.68 7.54 42.31
C ARG A 279 -42.67 6.94 41.34
N ASP A 280 -42.33 5.68 41.61
CA ASP A 280 -41.59 4.72 40.78
C ASP A 280 -42.15 4.50 39.36
N SER A 281 -41.29 4.13 38.40
CA SER A 281 -41.19 2.73 37.89
C SER A 281 -40.38 2.63 36.58
N PRO A 282 -39.53 1.59 36.40
CA PRO A 282 -38.80 1.28 35.17
C PRO A 282 -39.57 0.27 34.29
N VAL A 283 -39.34 0.27 32.97
CA VAL A 283 -39.94 -0.71 32.04
C VAL A 283 -38.83 -1.48 31.29
N GLU A 284 -38.72 -2.77 31.63
CA GLU A 284 -38.10 -3.82 30.80
C GLU A 284 -39.07 -4.24 29.67
N HIS A 285 -38.54 -4.71 28.53
CA HIS A 285 -39.31 -5.46 27.53
C HIS A 285 -38.65 -6.82 27.21
N PRO A 286 -39.42 -7.91 27.04
CA PRO A 286 -38.92 -9.28 26.98
C PRO A 286 -38.76 -9.85 25.56
N ARG A 287 -38.10 -11.01 25.48
CA ARG A 287 -37.98 -11.92 24.33
C ARG A 287 -39.26 -12.78 24.12
N GLY A 288 -39.49 -13.20 22.87
CA GLY A 288 -40.37 -14.31 22.46
C GLY A 288 -40.72 -14.12 20.96
N ASP A 289 -40.14 -14.85 20.01
CA ASP A 289 -40.34 -16.25 19.57
C ASP A 289 -41.45 -16.42 18.50
N ASP A 290 -41.23 -17.39 17.63
CA ASP A 290 -42.15 -18.08 16.73
C ASP A 290 -42.57 -17.48 15.36
N GLY A 291 -42.06 -18.11 14.29
CA GLY A 291 -42.93 -18.97 13.47
C GLY A 291 -43.35 -18.52 12.06
N ARG A 292 -42.87 -19.31 11.08
CA ARG A 292 -43.51 -19.72 9.80
C ARG A 292 -43.61 -18.70 8.65
N GLY A 293 -43.09 -19.14 7.50
CA GLY A 293 -43.22 -18.53 6.17
C GLY A 293 -42.15 -19.05 5.24
#